data_AF-A0A925JYY6-F1
#
_entry.id   AF-A0A925JYY6-F1
#
_cell.length_a   1.000
_cell.length_b   1.000
_cell.length_c   1.000
_cell.angle_alpha   90.00
_cell.angle_beta   90.00
_cell.angle_gamma   90.00
#
_symmetry.space_group_name_H-M   'P 1'
#
loop_
_entity.id
_entity.type
_entity.pdbx_description
1 polymer ?
#
loop_
_entity_poly.entity_id
_entity_poly.type
_entity_poly.pdbx_seq_one_letter_code
_entity_poly.pdbx_strand_id
1 'polypeptide(L)'
;MSVNRYVPLELIEKMSLYCGAGTSDKVYHIALVRVDSGFINIIYYGKRIDDVADEDKSKSSLAYTTKPALPTTFEKAKKDFDDKTDEKLKKKRYVFYQTGHVVNTQSSMYSPTGAAATSGASADQVMLIQPPPAPPPITLAGTGYIPQLLNPTTRGGCEEFFKDPNYWGSPKADGERFLLGHRGGVVAASNRGGEGTSVAAHLEAALAEIVEATNQTAGLCFDSERIGEVAYVFDLLEFDGEPLSPPDGSGEYVKLPYFARVAHMDRIRAQYRRWRESKARAGKPYIRFLPIARTEEAKRKLFREIEASHGEGMVFTHIQSLILPGKPNSGGQRHKFKFTKELDCVVRTTERRSFECFVYHEGRLTAIGLCASGVTEPLYYDLLESEGRGEVRVATVRYLYGTGAVSDGGKMYQSTFIRFRSDKKPEECTSDQLEVTNRSVLEEIVVDDLAA
;
A
#
# COMPACT_ATOMS: atom_id res chain seq x y z
N MET A 1 28.87 4.76 -16.86
CA MET A 1 28.42 3.43 -17.32
C MET A 1 28.45 2.45 -16.15
N SER A 2 27.28 1.99 -15.73
CA SER A 2 27.05 0.75 -14.95
C SER A 2 25.54 0.53 -14.97
N VAL A 3 24.94 0.36 -16.16
CA VAL A 3 24.63 -0.95 -16.78
C VAL A 3 23.97 -1.89 -15.79
N ASN A 4 22.71 -2.23 -16.08
CA ASN A 4 21.94 -3.39 -15.66
C ASN A 4 22.78 -4.36 -14.85
N ARG A 5 22.32 -4.71 -13.66
CA ARG A 5 22.88 -5.89 -13.05
C ARG A 5 21.91 -7.06 -13.14
N TYR A 6 20.95 -7.35 -12.25
CA TYR A 6 20.26 -8.65 -12.38
C TYR A 6 18.80 -8.60 -11.95
N VAL A 7 17.91 -9.31 -12.65
CA VAL A 7 16.52 -9.52 -12.23
C VAL A 7 16.49 -10.66 -11.21
N PRO A 8 16.14 -10.40 -9.94
CA PRO A 8 16.14 -11.48 -8.95
C PRO A 8 14.86 -12.31 -9.03
N LEU A 9 15.03 -13.63 -8.96
CA LEU A 9 14.03 -14.64 -9.29
C LEU A 9 13.59 -15.46 -8.07
N GLU A 10 14.48 -15.66 -7.11
CA GLU A 10 14.22 -16.54 -5.96
C GLU A 10 15.13 -16.23 -4.78
N LEU A 11 14.56 -16.10 -3.58
CA LEU A 11 15.33 -16.13 -2.33
C LEU A 11 15.67 -17.59 -2.01
N ILE A 12 16.95 -17.89 -1.85
CA ILE A 12 17.45 -19.24 -1.55
C ILE A 12 17.70 -19.40 -0.05
N GLU A 13 18.36 -18.42 0.56
CA GLU A 13 18.74 -18.46 1.97
C GLU A 13 18.86 -17.05 2.53
N LYS A 14 18.58 -16.85 3.83
CA LYS A 14 18.73 -15.56 4.51
C LYS A 14 19.30 -15.74 5.91
N MET A 15 19.99 -14.73 6.40
CA MET A 15 20.52 -14.67 7.76
C MET A 15 20.43 -13.25 8.32
N SER A 16 20.07 -13.14 9.60
CA SER A 16 20.05 -11.91 10.38
C SER A 16 20.94 -12.04 11.61
N LEU A 17 21.85 -11.08 11.77
CA LEU A 17 22.78 -11.02 12.88
C LEU A 17 22.69 -9.66 13.56
N TYR A 18 22.74 -9.65 14.89
CA TYR A 18 22.76 -8.43 15.69
C TYR A 18 24.06 -8.27 16.45
N CYS A 19 24.54 -7.02 16.56
CA CYS A 19 25.76 -6.72 17.28
C CYS A 19 25.50 -6.83 18.80
N GLY A 20 25.90 -7.93 19.42
CA GLY A 20 25.75 -8.17 20.87
C GLY A 20 26.87 -7.60 21.74
N ALA A 21 27.87 -6.91 21.16
CA ALA A 21 28.99 -6.34 21.92
C ALA A 21 28.91 -4.80 22.04
N GLY A 22 29.01 -4.31 23.29
CA GLY A 22 28.99 -2.88 23.62
C GLY A 22 27.59 -2.25 23.49
N THR A 23 27.52 -0.91 23.42
CA THR A 23 26.28 -0.15 23.21
C THR A 23 25.86 -0.02 21.74
N SER A 24 26.44 -0.84 20.85
CA SER A 24 26.28 -0.71 19.40
C SER A 24 24.98 -1.38 18.93
N ASP A 25 24.09 -0.59 18.38
CA ASP A 25 22.78 -0.97 17.83
C ASP A 25 22.84 -1.50 16.38
N LYS A 26 23.94 -2.15 15.96
CA LYS A 26 24.13 -2.51 14.56
C LYS A 26 23.49 -3.85 14.19
N VAL A 27 22.84 -3.88 13.02
CA VAL A 27 22.29 -5.09 12.40
C VAL A 27 23.02 -5.41 11.10
N TYR A 28 23.08 -6.71 10.78
CA TYR A 28 23.64 -7.24 9.55
C TYR A 28 22.70 -8.31 9.00
N HIS A 29 22.20 -8.11 7.78
CA HIS A 29 21.39 -9.08 7.08
C HIS A 29 22.11 -9.50 5.79
N ILE A 30 22.01 -10.78 5.44
CA ILE A 30 22.51 -11.30 4.18
C ILE A 30 21.47 -12.26 3.60
N ALA A 31 21.20 -12.15 2.30
CA ALA A 31 20.26 -12.98 1.58
C ALA A 31 20.92 -13.52 0.31
N LEU A 32 21.00 -14.84 0.17
CA LEU A 32 21.39 -15.52 -1.06
C LEU A 32 20.18 -15.57 -2.00
N VAL A 33 20.32 -14.98 -3.18
CA VAL A 33 19.24 -14.76 -4.13
C VAL A 33 19.67 -15.26 -5.51
N ARG A 34 18.83 -16.09 -6.13
CA ARG A 34 18.93 -16.45 -7.54
C ARG A 34 18.45 -15.27 -8.38
N VAL A 35 19.16 -15.01 -9.46
CA VAL A 35 18.84 -14.00 -10.46
C VAL A 35 18.85 -14.63 -11.86
N ASP A 36 18.37 -13.89 -12.86
CA ASP A 36 18.34 -14.29 -14.28
C ASP A 36 19.60 -15.00 -14.82
N SER A 37 20.77 -14.62 -14.34
CA SER A 37 22.08 -15.06 -14.84
C SER A 37 22.96 -15.74 -13.78
N GLY A 38 22.39 -16.15 -12.64
CA GLY A 38 23.12 -16.89 -11.60
C GLY A 38 22.62 -16.62 -10.18
N PHE A 39 23.53 -16.44 -9.24
CA PHE A 39 23.24 -16.20 -7.83
C PHE A 39 24.09 -15.05 -7.27
N ILE A 40 23.50 -14.26 -6.37
CA ILE A 40 24.16 -13.17 -5.64
C ILE A 40 23.75 -13.18 -4.16
N ASN A 41 24.58 -12.62 -3.30
CA ASN A 41 24.26 -12.25 -1.94
C ASN A 41 23.89 -10.77 -1.89
N ILE A 42 22.80 -10.46 -1.22
CA ILE A 42 22.34 -9.11 -0.96
C ILE A 42 22.50 -8.87 0.52
N ILE A 43 23.33 -7.89 0.86
CA ILE A 43 23.77 -7.63 2.22
C ILE A 43 23.25 -6.27 2.64
N TYR A 44 22.59 -6.20 3.79
CA TYR A 44 22.17 -4.97 4.45
C TYR A 44 22.93 -4.80 5.76
N TYR A 45 23.38 -3.59 6.07
CA TYR A 45 24.06 -3.29 7.32
C TYR A 45 23.81 -1.85 7.77
N GLY A 46 23.65 -1.65 9.07
CA GLY A 46 23.40 -0.32 9.62
C GLY A 46 22.88 -0.38 11.05
N LYS A 47 22.31 0.73 11.54
CA LYS A 47 21.71 0.80 12.87
C LYS A 47 20.30 0.20 12.89
N ARG A 48 19.92 -0.37 14.03
CA ARG A 48 18.60 -0.90 14.37
C ARG A 48 17.60 0.25 14.54
N ILE A 49 16.35 0.01 14.17
CA ILE A 49 15.27 1.00 14.25
C ILE A 49 14.45 0.72 15.51
N ASP A 50 15.03 0.86 16.69
CA ASP A 50 14.28 0.57 17.92
C ASP A 50 13.92 1.81 18.74
N ASP A 51 14.57 2.96 18.55
CA ASP A 51 14.29 4.16 19.36
C ASP A 51 14.51 5.48 18.60
N VAL A 52 13.73 5.73 17.55
CA VAL A 52 13.68 7.07 16.95
C VAL A 52 12.29 7.64 17.21
N ALA A 53 12.24 8.72 17.99
CA ALA A 53 11.04 9.55 18.14
C ALA A 53 10.45 9.83 16.75
N ASP A 54 9.12 9.88 16.66
CA ASP A 54 8.31 9.81 15.43
C ASP A 54 8.72 10.76 14.28
N GLU A 55 9.53 11.77 14.58
CA GLU A 55 9.93 12.81 13.64
C GLU A 55 11.12 12.44 12.73
N ASP A 56 11.92 11.41 13.07
CA ASP A 56 13.20 11.14 12.38
C ASP A 56 13.36 9.69 11.84
N LYS A 57 12.27 8.90 11.84
CA LYS A 57 12.24 7.53 11.27
C LYS A 57 12.55 7.47 9.76
N SER A 58 12.58 8.62 9.06
CA SER A 58 13.01 8.75 7.66
C SER A 58 14.51 8.53 7.45
N LYS A 59 15.33 8.50 8.52
CA LYS A 59 16.79 8.30 8.45
C LYS A 59 17.27 6.87 8.63
N SER A 60 16.37 5.89 8.66
CA SER A 60 16.77 4.48 8.57
C SER A 60 17.35 4.19 7.19
N SER A 61 18.68 4.23 7.09
CA SER A 61 19.41 3.80 5.89
C SER A 61 20.29 2.62 6.29
N LEU A 62 19.70 1.41 6.31
CA LEU A 62 20.51 0.22 6.14
C LEU A 62 21.22 0.37 4.79
N ALA A 63 22.53 0.59 4.82
CA ALA A 63 23.33 0.55 3.62
C ALA A 63 23.28 -0.87 3.07
N TYR A 64 23.31 -1.02 1.76
CA TYR A 64 23.29 -2.33 1.14
C TYR A 64 24.40 -2.50 0.12
N THR A 65 24.75 -3.75 -0.15
CA THR A 65 25.68 -4.13 -1.21
C THR A 65 25.32 -5.50 -1.77
N THR A 66 25.71 -5.78 -3.01
CA THR A 66 25.61 -7.11 -3.60
C THR A 66 27.00 -7.74 -3.75
N LYS A 67 27.09 -9.05 -3.47
CA LYS A 67 28.32 -9.84 -3.56
C LYS A 67 28.04 -11.20 -4.21
N PRO A 68 28.81 -11.63 -5.22
CA PRO A 68 29.77 -10.83 -5.97
C PRO A 68 29.07 -9.72 -6.79
N ALA A 69 29.85 -8.78 -7.34
CA ALA A 69 29.31 -7.68 -8.13
C ALA A 69 28.66 -8.12 -9.46
N LEU A 70 28.91 -9.36 -9.88
CA LEU A 70 28.23 -10.08 -10.95
C LEU A 70 27.77 -11.46 -10.39
N PRO A 71 26.68 -12.05 -10.89
CA PRO A 71 26.17 -13.34 -10.48
C PRO A 71 27.19 -14.38 -10.77
N THR A 72 27.12 -15.38 -9.93
CA THR A 72 28.03 -16.50 -9.97
C THR A 72 27.23 -17.78 -9.83
N THR A 73 27.92 -18.91 -9.84
CA THR A 73 27.27 -20.20 -9.60
C THR A 73 26.73 -20.27 -8.18
N PHE A 74 25.73 -21.13 -7.96
CA PHE A 74 25.13 -21.34 -6.64
C PHE A 74 26.20 -21.64 -5.59
N GLU A 75 27.14 -22.53 -5.89
CA GLU A 75 28.18 -22.98 -4.97
C GLU A 75 29.07 -21.82 -4.51
N LYS A 76 29.45 -20.93 -5.43
CA LYS A 76 30.27 -19.76 -5.13
C LYS A 76 29.51 -18.74 -4.29
N ALA A 77 28.24 -18.48 -4.63
CA ALA A 77 27.41 -17.52 -3.89
C ALA A 77 27.08 -18.04 -2.48
N LYS A 78 26.75 -19.33 -2.36
CA LYS A 78 26.51 -20.01 -1.08
C LYS A 78 27.76 -20.03 -0.21
N LYS A 79 28.93 -20.36 -0.77
CA LYS A 79 30.18 -20.26 -0.02
C LYS A 79 30.43 -18.84 0.50
N ASP A 80 30.20 -17.83 -0.35
CA ASP A 80 30.36 -16.42 0.03
C ASP A 80 29.38 -15.98 1.12
N PHE A 81 28.17 -16.54 1.13
CA PHE A 81 27.14 -16.35 2.16
C PHE A 81 27.61 -16.93 3.49
N ASP A 82 28.06 -18.19 3.47
CA ASP A 82 28.52 -18.92 4.65
C ASP A 82 29.75 -18.25 5.26
N ASP A 83 30.77 -17.92 4.44
CA ASP A 83 31.99 -17.26 4.88
C ASP A 83 31.69 -15.94 5.61
N LYS A 84 30.76 -15.12 5.09
CA LYS A 84 30.38 -13.84 5.70
C LYS A 84 29.61 -14.01 6.99
N THR A 85 28.69 -14.96 7.02
CA THR A 85 27.91 -15.28 8.22
C THR A 85 28.85 -15.75 9.34
N ASP A 86 29.72 -16.68 9.01
CA ASP A 86 30.76 -17.20 9.90
C ASP A 86 31.71 -16.11 10.40
N GLU A 87 32.18 -15.22 9.52
CA GLU A 87 33.10 -14.14 9.89
C GLU A 87 32.47 -13.22 10.94
N LYS A 88 31.18 -12.89 10.78
CA LYS A 88 30.45 -12.03 11.73
C LYS A 88 30.26 -12.72 13.08
N LEU A 89 29.95 -14.01 13.09
CA LEU A 89 29.77 -14.81 14.31
C LEU A 89 31.11 -15.05 15.03
N LYS A 90 32.18 -15.39 14.30
CA LYS A 90 33.53 -15.66 14.85
C LYS A 90 34.14 -14.46 15.57
N LYS A 91 33.81 -13.23 15.14
CA LYS A 91 34.24 -12.01 15.82
C LYS A 91 33.61 -11.84 17.21
N LYS A 92 32.69 -12.73 17.65
CA LYS A 92 31.90 -12.69 18.90
C LYS A 92 31.19 -11.36 19.17
N ARG A 93 31.15 -10.51 18.14
CA ARG A 93 30.52 -9.20 18.14
C ARG A 93 29.08 -9.30 17.68
N TYR A 94 28.77 -10.31 16.87
CA TYR A 94 27.43 -10.59 16.38
C TYR A 94 26.95 -11.96 16.85
N VAL A 95 25.66 -12.05 17.10
CA VAL A 95 24.97 -13.26 17.55
C VAL A 95 23.72 -13.47 16.68
N PHE A 96 23.28 -14.73 16.59
CA PHE A 96 22.06 -15.07 15.87
C PHE A 96 20.88 -14.40 16.53
N TYR A 97 20.07 -13.71 15.74
CA TYR A 97 18.78 -13.25 16.21
C TYR A 97 17.89 -14.47 16.51
N GLN A 98 17.69 -14.78 17.79
CA GLN A 98 16.74 -15.80 18.24
C GLN A 98 15.41 -15.12 18.56
N THR A 99 14.35 -15.56 17.87
CA THR A 99 12.96 -15.19 18.12
C THR A 99 12.55 -15.60 19.52
N GLY A 100 12.62 -14.67 20.46
CA GLY A 100 11.81 -14.71 21.67
C GLY A 100 10.52 -13.97 21.37
N HIS A 101 9.47 -14.68 20.94
CA HIS A 101 8.07 -14.41 21.29
C HIS A 101 7.21 -15.55 20.74
N VAL A 102 7.09 -16.60 21.55
CA VAL A 102 5.93 -17.48 21.51
C VAL A 102 4.78 -16.65 22.09
N VAL A 103 3.81 -16.24 21.28
CA VAL A 103 2.49 -15.92 21.86
C VAL A 103 1.80 -17.27 22.06
N ASN A 104 2.10 -17.88 23.20
CA ASN A 104 1.36 -19.04 23.67
C ASN A 104 0.15 -18.49 24.43
N THR A 105 -1.05 -18.75 23.92
CA THR A 105 -2.17 -19.07 24.80
C THR A 105 -2.89 -20.27 24.21
N GLN A 106 -2.33 -21.46 24.48
CA GLN A 106 -3.09 -22.70 24.48
C GLN A 106 -4.36 -22.55 25.34
N SER A 107 -5.42 -23.18 24.83
CA SER A 107 -6.55 -23.78 25.54
C SER A 107 -6.52 -23.72 27.06
N SER A 108 -7.57 -23.15 27.64
CA SER A 108 -8.13 -23.69 28.88
C SER A 108 -9.54 -24.20 28.58
N MET A 109 -9.63 -25.53 28.49
CA MET A 109 -10.87 -26.25 28.71
C MET A 109 -11.34 -25.96 30.15
N TYR A 110 -12.60 -25.58 30.32
CA TYR A 110 -13.29 -25.90 31.56
C TYR A 110 -14.77 -26.20 31.31
N SER A 111 -15.16 -27.39 31.72
CA SER A 111 -16.52 -27.82 32.07
C SER A 111 -16.33 -28.94 33.10
N PRO A 112 -17.34 -29.27 33.93
CA PRO A 112 -18.27 -28.45 34.71
C PRO A 112 -18.19 -28.82 36.23
N THR A 113 -19.12 -28.32 37.06
CA THR A 113 -19.38 -28.56 38.53
C THR A 113 -18.89 -27.43 39.45
N GLY A 114 -19.58 -26.95 40.49
CA GLY A 114 -20.92 -27.16 41.05
C GLY A 114 -21.03 -26.39 42.38
N ALA A 115 -22.27 -26.05 42.78
CA ALA A 115 -22.76 -25.71 44.13
C ALA A 115 -22.46 -24.32 44.79
N ALA A 116 -23.50 -23.47 44.73
CA ALA A 116 -24.23 -22.78 45.82
C ALA A 116 -23.51 -22.26 47.09
N ALA A 117 -23.75 -20.98 47.46
CA ALA A 117 -24.77 -20.56 48.45
C ALA A 117 -24.73 -19.04 48.79
N THR A 118 -25.92 -18.40 48.80
CA THR A 118 -26.48 -17.35 49.71
C THR A 118 -25.66 -16.11 50.13
N SER A 119 -26.17 -14.90 50.36
CA SER A 119 -27.50 -14.23 50.33
C SER A 119 -27.25 -12.78 50.81
N GLY A 120 -28.06 -11.80 50.40
CA GLY A 120 -28.10 -10.49 51.08
C GLY A 120 -28.76 -9.38 50.25
N ALA A 121 -29.96 -8.98 50.66
CA ALA A 121 -30.83 -8.02 49.97
C ALA A 121 -30.59 -6.56 50.40
N SER A 122 -30.85 -5.61 49.51
CA SER A 122 -31.69 -4.43 49.79
C SER A 122 -32.17 -3.78 48.49
N ALA A 123 -33.36 -3.18 48.56
CA ALA A 123 -34.19 -2.73 47.45
C ALA A 123 -34.07 -1.21 47.18
N ASP A 124 -34.70 -0.82 46.06
CA ASP A 124 -35.13 0.52 45.65
C ASP A 124 -34.12 1.42 44.90
N GLN A 125 -33.94 1.12 43.61
CA GLN A 125 -33.72 2.16 42.60
C GLN A 125 -34.59 1.92 41.35
N VAL A 126 -35.33 2.97 41.01
CA VAL A 126 -36.20 3.09 39.84
C VAL A 126 -35.41 2.80 38.56
N MET A 127 -35.74 1.69 37.90
CA MET A 127 -35.13 1.26 36.63
C MET A 127 -35.58 2.20 35.49
N LEU A 128 -34.77 3.21 35.20
CA LEU A 128 -34.68 3.76 33.84
C LEU A 128 -34.18 2.62 32.95
N ILE A 129 -35.02 2.13 32.05
CA ILE A 129 -34.63 1.18 31.01
C ILE A 129 -33.59 1.89 30.13
N GLN A 130 -32.31 1.69 30.44
CA GLN A 130 -31.24 2.05 29.54
C GLN A 130 -31.35 1.13 28.33
N PRO A 131 -31.31 1.66 27.09
CA PRO A 131 -31.13 0.80 25.93
C PRO A 131 -29.88 -0.06 26.15
N PRO A 132 -29.89 -1.33 25.75
CA PRO A 132 -28.73 -2.19 25.93
C PRO A 132 -27.50 -1.46 25.39
N PRO A 133 -26.36 -1.46 26.13
CA PRO A 133 -25.14 -0.88 25.61
C PRO A 133 -24.92 -1.49 24.23
N ALA A 134 -24.65 -0.63 23.24
CA ALA A 134 -24.31 -1.11 21.91
C ALA A 134 -23.24 -2.20 22.10
N PRO A 135 -23.42 -3.39 21.48
CA PRO A 135 -22.43 -4.43 21.60
C PRO A 135 -21.08 -3.80 21.26
N PRO A 136 -20.03 -4.03 22.09
CA PRO A 136 -18.72 -3.47 21.78
C PRO A 136 -18.43 -3.80 20.32
N PRO A 137 -17.91 -2.85 19.53
CA PRO A 137 -17.60 -3.12 18.14
C PRO A 137 -16.79 -4.41 18.12
N ILE A 138 -17.29 -5.42 17.40
CA ILE A 138 -16.58 -6.68 17.24
C ILE A 138 -15.30 -6.29 16.51
N THR A 139 -14.21 -6.16 17.25
CA THR A 139 -12.89 -5.93 16.67
C THR A 139 -12.48 -7.24 16.03
N LEU A 140 -12.76 -7.37 14.74
CA LEU A 140 -12.23 -8.46 13.94
C LEU A 140 -10.70 -8.44 14.11
N ALA A 141 -10.11 -9.61 14.32
CA ALA A 141 -8.66 -9.72 14.34
C ALA A 141 -8.12 -9.32 12.96
N GLY A 142 -7.38 -8.22 12.90
CA GLY A 142 -6.73 -7.78 11.68
C GLY A 142 -5.54 -8.65 11.32
N THR A 143 -4.96 -8.40 10.15
CA THR A 143 -3.73 -9.06 9.68
C THR A 143 -2.50 -8.75 10.55
N GLY A 144 -2.56 -7.69 11.36
CA GLY A 144 -1.46 -7.18 12.17
C GLY A 144 -0.52 -6.25 11.42
N TYR A 145 -0.61 -6.13 10.09
CA TYR A 145 0.28 -5.30 9.29
C TYR A 145 -0.27 -3.88 9.08
N ILE A 146 0.64 -2.90 8.99
CA ILE A 146 0.31 -1.49 8.70
C ILE A 146 0.83 -1.11 7.30
N PRO A 147 0.00 -0.51 6.43
CA PRO A 147 0.43 -0.09 5.10
C PRO A 147 1.54 0.97 5.11
N GLN A 148 2.41 0.95 4.10
CA GLN A 148 3.40 1.99 3.84
C GLN A 148 2.81 3.13 2.99
N LEU A 149 3.06 4.38 3.38
CA LEU A 149 2.64 5.55 2.58
C LEU A 149 3.64 5.93 1.49
N LEU A 150 3.13 6.51 0.39
CA LEU A 150 3.89 6.89 -0.81
C LEU A 150 4.12 8.40 -0.89
N ASN A 151 5.31 8.82 -1.34
CA ASN A 151 5.65 10.21 -1.60
C ASN A 151 5.01 10.72 -2.91
N PRO A 152 4.45 11.93 -2.96
CA PRO A 152 3.99 12.50 -4.23
C PRO A 152 5.17 12.77 -5.19
N THR A 153 4.94 12.65 -6.49
CA THR A 153 5.83 13.14 -7.56
C THR A 153 5.05 13.96 -8.59
N THR A 154 5.76 14.67 -9.47
CA THR A 154 5.20 15.44 -10.58
C THR A 154 5.35 14.69 -11.90
N ARG A 155 4.70 15.18 -12.96
CA ARG A 155 4.87 14.61 -14.31
C ARG A 155 6.32 14.67 -14.78
N GLY A 156 7.01 15.79 -14.52
CA GLY A 156 8.44 15.92 -14.78
C GLY A 156 9.28 14.91 -14.00
N GLY A 157 8.93 14.66 -12.73
CA GLY A 157 9.59 13.63 -11.92
C GLY A 157 9.36 12.19 -12.41
N CYS A 158 8.26 11.92 -13.14
CA CYS A 158 8.03 10.60 -13.74
C CYS A 158 9.09 10.25 -14.80
N GLU A 159 9.62 11.24 -15.52
CA GLU A 159 10.66 11.03 -16.54
C GLU A 159 11.95 10.45 -15.96
N GLU A 160 12.31 10.84 -14.74
CA GLU A 160 13.45 10.27 -14.03
C GLU A 160 13.20 8.81 -13.68
N PHE A 161 11.99 8.50 -13.18
CA PHE A 161 11.62 7.13 -12.84
C PHE A 161 11.45 6.22 -14.07
N PHE A 162 11.06 6.74 -15.24
CA PHE A 162 11.00 5.95 -16.46
C PHE A 162 12.39 5.48 -16.88
N LYS A 163 13.38 6.37 -16.82
CA LYS A 163 14.75 6.10 -17.25
C LYS A 163 15.55 5.28 -16.24
N ASP A 164 15.23 5.38 -14.95
CA ASP A 164 15.93 4.62 -13.91
C ASP A 164 15.46 3.16 -13.87
N PRO A 165 16.32 2.17 -14.21
CA PRO A 165 15.96 0.74 -14.16
C PRO A 165 15.72 0.22 -12.73
N ASN A 166 16.15 0.96 -11.71
CA ASN A 166 15.93 0.60 -10.31
C ASN A 166 14.56 1.05 -9.79
N TYR A 167 13.76 1.76 -10.59
CA TYR A 167 12.36 2.05 -10.28
C TYR A 167 11.43 1.24 -11.17
N TRP A 168 10.57 0.44 -10.55
CA TRP A 168 9.52 -0.29 -11.23
C TRP A 168 8.20 0.42 -11.06
N GLY A 169 7.36 0.33 -12.10
CA GLY A 169 6.09 1.03 -12.20
C GLY A 169 4.90 0.10 -12.08
N SER A 170 3.85 0.51 -11.40
CA SER A 170 2.57 -0.22 -11.32
C SER A 170 1.40 0.77 -11.31
N PRO A 171 0.19 0.40 -11.76
CA PRO A 171 -0.96 1.28 -11.67
C PRO A 171 -1.21 1.70 -10.22
N LYS A 172 -1.62 2.96 -10.04
CA LYS A 172 -2.20 3.40 -8.78
C LYS A 172 -3.68 3.05 -8.79
N ALA A 173 -4.05 2.04 -8.01
CA ALA A 173 -5.44 1.66 -7.82
C ALA A 173 -6.18 2.65 -6.89
N ASP A 174 -7.39 3.03 -7.31
CA ASP A 174 -8.28 3.96 -6.61
C ASP A 174 -9.43 3.19 -5.96
N GLY A 175 -9.13 2.56 -4.83
CA GLY A 175 -10.09 1.77 -4.09
C GLY A 175 -9.94 1.98 -2.60
N GLU A 176 -10.19 0.91 -1.86
CA GLU A 176 -9.99 0.85 -0.43
C GLU A 176 -8.78 -0.03 -0.14
N ARG A 177 -7.78 0.50 0.59
CA ARG A 177 -6.65 -0.29 1.03
C ARG A 177 -7.12 -1.50 1.84
N PHE A 178 -6.74 -2.70 1.40
CA PHE A 178 -7.27 -3.96 1.89
C PHE A 178 -6.14 -4.99 1.98
N LEU A 179 -5.60 -5.20 3.18
CA LEU A 179 -4.57 -6.20 3.41
C LEU A 179 -5.29 -7.52 3.61
N LEU A 180 -5.01 -8.53 2.79
CA LEU A 180 -5.75 -9.79 2.78
C LEU A 180 -4.77 -10.95 2.90
N GLY A 181 -5.02 -11.85 3.85
CA GLY A 181 -4.16 -13.00 4.05
C GLY A 181 -4.77 -14.06 4.93
N HIS A 182 -4.00 -15.12 5.17
CA HIS A 182 -4.30 -16.12 6.17
C HIS A 182 -3.04 -16.48 6.96
N ARG A 183 -3.23 -17.00 8.18
CA ARG A 183 -2.16 -17.62 8.97
C ARG A 183 -2.71 -18.84 9.68
N GLY A 184 -2.06 -20.00 9.53
CA GLY A 184 -2.54 -21.26 10.11
C GLY A 184 -3.97 -21.62 9.69
N GLY A 185 -4.38 -21.24 8.48
CA GLY A 185 -5.73 -21.45 7.92
C GLY A 185 -6.78 -20.41 8.31
N VAL A 186 -6.48 -19.46 9.20
CA VAL A 186 -7.42 -18.38 9.58
C VAL A 186 -7.26 -17.21 8.62
N VAL A 187 -8.32 -16.87 7.88
CA VAL A 187 -8.35 -15.72 6.97
C VAL A 187 -8.62 -14.44 7.75
N ALA A 188 -7.90 -13.37 7.42
CA ALA A 188 -8.09 -12.04 7.99
C ALA A 188 -7.88 -10.96 6.94
N ALA A 189 -8.52 -9.81 7.15
CA ALA A 189 -8.19 -8.60 6.41
C ALA A 189 -8.08 -7.37 7.31
N SER A 190 -7.29 -6.39 6.86
CA SER A 190 -7.13 -5.10 7.53
C SER A 190 -7.36 -3.91 6.59
N ASN A 191 -7.89 -2.82 7.12
CA ASN A 191 -8.04 -1.55 6.41
C ASN A 191 -6.72 -0.74 6.41
N ARG A 192 -6.77 0.50 5.91
CA ARG A 192 -5.61 1.41 5.86
C ARG A 192 -4.96 1.69 7.22
N GLY A 193 -5.73 1.65 8.31
CA GLY A 193 -5.25 1.84 9.69
C GLY A 193 -4.66 0.58 10.31
N GLY A 194 -4.70 -0.56 9.62
CA GLY A 194 -4.32 -1.87 10.17
C GLY A 194 -5.46 -2.58 10.92
N GLU A 195 -6.63 -1.93 11.07
CA GLU A 195 -7.77 -2.44 11.81
C GLU A 195 -8.46 -3.57 11.04
N GLY A 196 -8.91 -4.61 11.74
CA GLY A 196 -9.57 -5.75 11.13
C GLY A 196 -10.88 -5.36 10.42
N THR A 197 -11.13 -5.97 9.26
CA THR A 197 -12.34 -5.74 8.47
C THR A 197 -12.89 -7.07 7.93
N SER A 198 -14.16 -7.07 7.52
CA SER A 198 -14.80 -8.29 7.01
C SER A 198 -14.23 -8.69 5.66
N VAL A 199 -14.11 -10.01 5.46
CA VAL A 199 -13.75 -10.60 4.18
C VAL A 199 -15.01 -11.19 3.56
N ALA A 200 -15.24 -10.89 2.29
CA ALA A 200 -16.38 -11.46 1.56
C ALA A 200 -16.06 -12.92 1.18
N ALA A 201 -17.07 -13.80 1.19
CA ALA A 201 -16.89 -15.23 0.96
C ALA A 201 -16.18 -15.57 -0.36
N HIS A 202 -16.40 -14.77 -1.42
CA HIS A 202 -15.71 -14.97 -2.70
C HIS A 202 -14.22 -14.62 -2.66
N LEU A 203 -13.81 -13.68 -1.79
CA LEU A 203 -12.39 -13.37 -1.57
C LEU A 203 -11.72 -14.41 -0.68
N GLU A 204 -12.41 -14.95 0.32
CA GLU A 204 -11.93 -16.09 1.12
C GLU A 204 -11.72 -17.32 0.22
N ALA A 205 -12.70 -17.63 -0.62
CA ALA A 205 -12.60 -18.72 -1.59
C ALA A 205 -11.44 -18.51 -2.56
N ALA A 206 -11.30 -17.30 -3.13
CA ALA A 206 -10.20 -16.99 -4.04
C ALA A 206 -8.82 -17.10 -3.36
N LEU A 207 -8.70 -16.69 -2.08
CA LEU A 207 -7.47 -16.87 -1.32
C LEU A 207 -7.17 -18.36 -1.09
N ALA A 208 -8.18 -19.16 -0.75
CA ALA A 208 -8.02 -20.61 -0.58
C ALA A 208 -7.54 -21.29 -1.88
N GLU A 209 -8.04 -20.87 -3.05
CA GLU A 209 -7.54 -21.36 -4.34
C GLU A 209 -6.06 -21.02 -4.56
N ILE A 210 -5.63 -19.80 -4.20
CA ILE A 210 -4.22 -19.41 -4.28
C ILE A 210 -3.38 -20.29 -3.35
N VAL A 211 -3.83 -20.53 -2.12
CA VAL A 211 -3.14 -21.37 -1.15
C VAL A 211 -2.98 -22.81 -1.66
N GLU A 212 -4.04 -23.40 -2.21
CA GLU A 212 -3.99 -24.72 -2.84
C GLU A 212 -3.00 -24.73 -4.02
N ALA A 213 -3.07 -23.73 -4.90
CA ALA A 213 -2.25 -23.64 -6.10
C ALA A 213 -0.75 -23.47 -5.81
N THR A 214 -0.41 -22.88 -4.67
CA THR A 214 0.96 -22.45 -4.34
C THR A 214 1.56 -23.18 -3.14
N ASN A 215 0.78 -24.06 -2.51
CA ASN A 215 1.13 -24.78 -1.28
C ASN A 215 1.59 -23.85 -0.15
N GLN A 216 0.99 -22.67 -0.02
CA GLN A 216 1.33 -21.66 0.99
C GLN A 216 0.49 -21.86 2.26
N THR A 217 0.51 -23.05 2.86
CA THR A 217 -0.40 -23.41 3.95
C THR A 217 -0.05 -22.79 5.29
N ALA A 218 1.23 -22.45 5.52
CA ALA A 218 1.69 -21.88 6.79
C ALA A 218 1.18 -20.44 7.00
N GLY A 219 1.24 -19.61 5.97
CA GLY A 219 0.71 -18.24 5.99
C GLY A 219 1.07 -17.47 4.72
N LEU A 220 0.19 -16.56 4.34
CA LEU A 220 0.31 -15.74 3.14
C LEU A 220 -0.47 -14.44 3.37
N CYS A 221 0.14 -13.29 3.11
CA CYS A 221 -0.52 -12.01 3.29
C CYS A 221 -0.12 -11.05 2.18
N PHE A 222 -1.12 -10.52 1.48
CA PHE A 222 -0.95 -9.56 0.40
C PHE A 222 -1.29 -8.15 0.87
N ASP A 223 -0.55 -7.20 0.32
CA ASP A 223 -0.96 -5.80 0.31
C ASP A 223 -1.73 -5.53 -0.98
N SER A 224 -3.00 -5.15 -0.85
CA SER A 224 -3.92 -5.02 -1.98
C SER A 224 -4.86 -3.83 -1.86
N GLU A 225 -5.48 -3.47 -2.98
CA GLU A 225 -6.52 -2.45 -3.06
C GLU A 225 -7.83 -3.13 -3.46
N ARG A 226 -8.88 -2.99 -2.65
CA ARG A 226 -10.21 -3.51 -2.97
C ARG A 226 -10.97 -2.49 -3.79
N ILE A 227 -11.48 -2.91 -4.95
CA ILE A 227 -12.37 -2.11 -5.81
C ILE A 227 -13.57 -2.99 -6.15
N GLY A 228 -14.74 -2.60 -5.63
CA GLY A 228 -15.93 -3.44 -5.69
C GLY A 228 -15.67 -4.80 -5.04
N GLU A 229 -15.84 -5.87 -5.81
CA GLU A 229 -15.67 -7.26 -5.34
C GLU A 229 -14.24 -7.80 -5.49
N VAL A 230 -13.33 -7.05 -6.11
CA VAL A 230 -12.01 -7.53 -6.52
C VAL A 230 -10.91 -6.94 -5.65
N ALA A 231 -9.95 -7.78 -5.24
CA ALA A 231 -8.72 -7.36 -4.58
C ALA A 231 -7.56 -7.31 -5.58
N TYR A 232 -6.97 -6.12 -5.76
CA TYR A 232 -5.83 -5.87 -6.64
C TYR A 232 -4.52 -5.84 -5.84
N VAL A 233 -3.77 -6.93 -5.89
CA VAL A 233 -2.50 -7.15 -5.18
C VAL A 233 -1.38 -6.39 -5.86
N PHE A 234 -0.57 -5.66 -5.08
CA PHE A 234 0.61 -4.93 -5.57
C PHE A 234 1.85 -5.11 -4.69
N ASP A 235 1.73 -5.76 -3.53
CA ASP A 235 2.85 -6.12 -2.67
C ASP A 235 2.55 -7.40 -1.86
N LEU A 236 3.61 -7.95 -1.25
CA LEU A 236 3.55 -9.18 -0.44
C LEU A 236 4.13 -8.92 0.95
N LEU A 237 3.39 -9.25 2.00
CA LEU A 237 3.73 -8.97 3.39
C LEU A 237 4.20 -10.22 4.14
N GLU A 238 3.68 -11.39 3.77
CA GLU A 238 4.00 -12.69 4.37
C GLU A 238 4.04 -13.76 3.28
N PHE A 239 4.99 -14.68 3.37
CA PHE A 239 5.15 -15.80 2.45
C PHE A 239 5.56 -17.05 3.22
N ASP A 240 4.85 -18.15 3.03
CA ASP A 240 5.04 -19.43 3.73
C ASP A 240 5.12 -19.30 5.27
N GLY A 241 4.27 -18.45 5.85
CA GLY A 241 4.23 -18.17 7.29
C GLY A 241 5.38 -17.28 7.80
N GLU A 242 6.31 -16.89 6.92
CA GLU A 242 7.41 -15.98 7.23
C GLU A 242 7.01 -14.52 6.95
N PRO A 243 6.97 -13.64 7.96
CA PRO A 243 6.77 -12.21 7.75
C PRO A 243 7.92 -11.62 6.92
N LEU A 244 7.59 -10.97 5.80
CA LEU A 244 8.54 -10.24 4.96
C LEU A 244 8.73 -8.79 5.43
N SER A 245 7.89 -8.37 6.37
CA SER A 245 7.94 -7.15 7.16
C SER A 245 7.44 -7.46 8.57
N PRO A 246 7.93 -6.81 9.63
CA PRO A 246 7.28 -6.91 10.93
C PRO A 246 5.88 -6.28 10.86
N PRO A 247 4.87 -6.87 11.54
CA PRO A 247 3.54 -6.27 11.70
C PRO A 247 3.60 -4.90 12.43
N ASP A 248 4.51 -4.76 13.39
CA ASP A 248 4.66 -3.59 14.28
C ASP A 248 5.74 -2.57 13.83
N GLY A 249 6.49 -2.87 12.77
CA GLY A 249 7.58 -2.03 12.26
C GLY A 249 8.88 -2.07 13.06
N SER A 250 8.96 -2.92 14.09
CA SER A 250 10.18 -3.17 14.86
C SER A 250 11.34 -3.61 13.96
N GLY A 251 12.57 -3.19 14.25
CA GLY A 251 13.74 -3.44 13.38
C GLY A 251 14.20 -4.90 13.29
N GLU A 252 13.37 -5.85 13.70
CA GLU A 252 13.77 -7.20 14.11
C GLU A 252 13.78 -8.23 12.96
N TYR A 253 13.10 -7.95 11.83
CA TYR A 253 12.94 -8.89 10.72
C TYR A 253 13.77 -8.53 9.48
N VAL A 254 14.15 -9.54 8.69
CA VAL A 254 14.71 -9.31 7.34
C VAL A 254 13.63 -8.67 6.49
N LYS A 255 13.72 -7.34 6.33
CA LYS A 255 12.88 -6.62 5.39
C LYS A 255 13.29 -7.07 3.98
N LEU A 256 12.43 -7.85 3.33
CA LEU A 256 12.71 -8.32 1.98
C LEU A 256 12.56 -7.13 1.01
N PRO A 257 13.54 -6.83 0.14
CA PRO A 257 13.42 -5.75 -0.83
C PRO A 257 12.31 -6.01 -1.85
N TYR A 258 11.77 -4.92 -2.43
CA TYR A 258 10.63 -4.98 -3.33
C TYR A 258 10.81 -5.98 -4.48
N PHE A 259 11.97 -6.02 -5.13
CA PHE A 259 12.18 -6.95 -6.24
C PHE A 259 11.96 -8.42 -5.83
N ALA A 260 12.30 -8.80 -4.60
CA ALA A 260 12.21 -10.18 -4.14
C ALA A 260 10.78 -10.51 -3.74
N ARG A 261 10.07 -9.54 -3.15
CA ARG A 261 8.62 -9.65 -2.90
C ARG A 261 7.87 -9.81 -4.21
N VAL A 262 8.23 -9.05 -5.23
CA VAL A 262 7.69 -9.17 -6.59
C VAL A 262 8.01 -10.52 -7.22
N ALA A 263 9.22 -11.06 -7.05
CA ALA A 263 9.55 -12.40 -7.54
C ALA A 263 8.67 -13.50 -6.90
N HIS A 264 8.37 -13.39 -5.61
CA HIS A 264 7.39 -14.26 -4.95
C HIS A 264 5.98 -14.07 -5.52
N MET A 265 5.54 -12.82 -5.75
CA MET A 265 4.25 -12.54 -6.38
C MET A 265 4.16 -13.11 -7.80
N ASP A 266 5.20 -12.99 -8.62
CA ASP A 266 5.25 -13.55 -9.98
C ASP A 266 5.13 -15.08 -9.94
N ARG A 267 5.81 -15.72 -8.99
CA ARG A 267 5.73 -17.18 -8.78
C ARG A 267 4.30 -17.59 -8.40
N ILE A 268 3.71 -16.91 -7.42
CA ILE A 268 2.32 -17.14 -7.00
C ILE A 268 1.37 -16.96 -8.18
N ARG A 269 1.49 -15.85 -8.93
CA ARG A 269 0.67 -15.54 -10.09
C ARG A 269 0.77 -16.64 -11.16
N ALA A 270 1.99 -17.08 -11.49
CA ALA A 270 2.21 -18.11 -12.50
C ALA A 270 1.72 -19.50 -12.07
N GLN A 271 1.83 -19.85 -10.79
CA GLN A 271 1.27 -21.08 -10.23
C GLN A 271 -0.25 -21.04 -10.20
N TYR A 272 -0.83 -19.93 -9.71
CA TYR A 272 -2.28 -19.75 -9.65
C TYR A 272 -2.92 -19.78 -11.04
N ARG A 273 -2.32 -19.13 -12.04
CA ARG A 273 -2.77 -19.19 -13.44
C ARG A 273 -2.85 -20.64 -13.95
N ARG A 274 -1.75 -21.40 -13.83
CA ARG A 274 -1.69 -22.81 -14.25
C ARG A 274 -2.69 -23.69 -13.50
N TRP A 275 -2.91 -23.43 -12.22
CA TRP A 275 -3.91 -24.14 -11.42
C TRP A 275 -5.34 -23.82 -11.90
N ARG A 276 -5.65 -22.55 -12.19
CA ARG A 276 -6.97 -22.17 -12.72
C ARG A 276 -7.24 -22.83 -14.08
N GLU A 277 -6.24 -22.86 -14.95
CA GLU A 277 -6.28 -23.54 -16.25
C GLU A 277 -6.52 -25.04 -16.08
N SER A 278 -5.81 -25.71 -15.17
CA SER A 278 -5.96 -27.15 -14.92
C SER A 278 -7.31 -27.53 -14.29
N LYS A 279 -7.93 -26.60 -13.55
CA LYS A 279 -9.28 -26.76 -12.97
C LYS A 279 -10.39 -26.24 -13.89
N ALA A 280 -10.07 -25.80 -15.12
CA ALA A 280 -11.01 -25.20 -16.07
C ALA A 280 -11.85 -24.05 -15.45
N ARG A 281 -11.25 -23.23 -14.58
CA ARG A 281 -11.92 -22.10 -13.93
C ARG A 281 -12.18 -20.99 -14.95
N ALA A 282 -13.44 -20.85 -15.34
CA ALA A 282 -13.90 -19.75 -16.18
C ALA A 282 -13.93 -18.40 -15.43
N GLY A 283 -13.97 -17.30 -16.17
CA GLY A 283 -14.07 -15.95 -15.63
C GLY A 283 -12.77 -15.37 -15.08
N LYS A 284 -12.80 -14.09 -14.73
CA LYS A 284 -11.67 -13.39 -14.11
C LYS A 284 -11.60 -13.72 -12.60
N PRO A 285 -10.40 -13.89 -12.01
CA PRO A 285 -10.29 -14.16 -10.58
C PRO A 285 -10.67 -12.93 -9.75
N TYR A 286 -11.13 -13.15 -8.51
CA TYR A 286 -11.45 -12.08 -7.55
C TYR A 286 -10.21 -11.51 -6.86
N ILE A 287 -9.09 -12.24 -6.86
CA ILE A 287 -7.78 -11.72 -6.48
C ILE A 287 -6.93 -11.60 -7.75
N ARG A 288 -6.48 -10.37 -8.04
CA ARG A 288 -5.76 -10.03 -9.27
C ARG A 288 -4.45 -9.34 -8.93
N PHE A 289 -3.38 -9.65 -9.65
CA PHE A 289 -2.08 -9.00 -9.46
C PHE A 289 -1.98 -7.81 -10.41
N LEU A 290 -1.65 -6.63 -9.88
CA LEU A 290 -1.35 -5.47 -10.72
C LEU A 290 -0.08 -5.72 -11.54
N PRO A 291 -0.01 -5.25 -12.80
CA PRO A 291 1.21 -5.39 -13.59
C PRO A 291 2.34 -4.56 -12.99
N ILE A 292 3.56 -5.01 -13.23
CA ILE A 292 4.79 -4.36 -12.77
C ILE A 292 5.71 -4.13 -13.97
N ALA A 293 5.70 -2.90 -14.46
CA ALA A 293 6.54 -2.45 -15.55
C ALA A 293 7.99 -2.21 -15.07
N ARG A 294 8.94 -2.98 -15.59
CA ARG A 294 10.34 -2.97 -15.14
C ARG A 294 11.29 -2.17 -16.03
N THR A 295 11.01 -2.13 -17.34
CA THR A 295 11.84 -1.42 -18.33
C THR A 295 11.29 -0.02 -18.60
N GLU A 296 12.11 0.87 -19.16
CA GLU A 296 11.65 2.20 -19.57
C GLU A 296 10.46 2.12 -20.54
N GLU A 297 10.56 1.32 -21.58
CA GLU A 297 9.50 1.14 -22.58
C GLU A 297 8.21 0.60 -21.97
N ALA A 298 8.31 -0.41 -21.10
CA ALA A 298 7.15 -0.96 -20.40
C ALA A 298 6.51 0.10 -19.48
N LYS A 299 7.32 0.89 -18.76
CA LYS A 299 6.80 1.95 -17.87
C LYS A 299 6.09 3.04 -18.67
N ARG A 300 6.64 3.46 -19.80
CA ARG A 300 6.02 4.45 -20.69
C ARG A 300 4.76 3.92 -21.37
N LYS A 301 4.75 2.65 -21.80
CA LYS A 301 3.56 1.99 -22.34
C LYS A 301 2.45 1.97 -21.28
N LEU A 302 2.75 1.44 -20.10
CA LEU A 302 1.80 1.36 -18.99
C LEU A 302 1.29 2.74 -18.57
N PHE A 303 2.17 3.75 -18.48
CA PHE A 303 1.75 5.11 -18.16
C PHE A 303 0.76 5.68 -19.17
N ARG A 304 1.00 5.51 -20.48
CA ARG A 304 0.08 5.94 -21.53
C ARG A 304 -1.24 5.18 -21.51
N GLU A 305 -1.20 3.87 -21.22
CA GLU A 305 -2.40 3.05 -21.10
C GLU A 305 -3.27 3.52 -19.93
N ILE A 306 -2.68 3.70 -18.74
CA ILE A 306 -3.40 4.24 -17.58
C ILE A 306 -3.93 5.65 -17.89
N GLU A 307 -3.16 6.51 -18.55
CA GLU A 307 -3.60 7.86 -18.89
C GLU A 307 -4.79 7.86 -19.85
N ALA A 308 -4.68 7.11 -20.96
CA ALA A 308 -5.71 7.03 -21.99
C ALA A 308 -7.00 6.39 -21.47
N SER A 309 -6.87 5.44 -20.55
CA SER A 309 -8.00 4.78 -19.92
C SER A 309 -8.58 5.61 -18.78
N HIS A 310 -7.97 6.73 -18.39
CA HIS A 310 -8.32 7.52 -17.21
C HIS A 310 -8.20 6.69 -15.92
N GLY A 311 -7.05 6.11 -15.62
CA GLY A 311 -6.76 5.57 -14.29
C GLY A 311 -6.32 6.67 -13.32
N GLU A 312 -6.28 6.38 -12.02
CA GLU A 312 -5.90 7.40 -11.02
C GLU A 312 -4.45 7.87 -11.19
N GLY A 313 -3.54 6.97 -11.55
CA GLY A 313 -2.12 7.30 -11.52
C GLY A 313 -1.19 6.11 -11.67
N MET A 314 0.08 6.34 -11.37
CA MET A 314 1.13 5.32 -11.40
C MET A 314 1.97 5.42 -10.14
N VAL A 315 2.33 4.27 -9.57
CA VAL A 315 3.25 4.13 -8.45
C VAL A 315 4.60 3.70 -8.98
N PHE A 316 5.66 4.38 -8.54
CA PHE A 316 7.04 4.02 -8.79
C PHE A 316 7.66 3.52 -7.49
N THR A 317 8.10 2.28 -7.45
CA THR A 317 8.74 1.67 -6.28
C THR A 317 10.18 1.31 -6.64
N HIS A 318 11.14 1.81 -5.85
CA HIS A 318 12.53 1.39 -6.00
C HIS A 318 12.65 -0.11 -5.71
N ILE A 319 13.45 -0.84 -6.49
CA ILE A 319 13.60 -2.30 -6.37
C ILE A 319 14.06 -2.74 -4.98
N GLN A 320 14.77 -1.88 -4.25
CA GLN A 320 15.23 -2.18 -2.89
C GLN A 320 14.33 -1.63 -1.79
N SER A 321 13.18 -1.06 -2.15
CA SER A 321 12.24 -0.52 -1.17
C SER A 321 11.86 -1.61 -0.18
N LEU A 322 12.10 -1.33 1.09
CA LEU A 322 11.66 -2.13 2.21
C LEU A 322 10.22 -1.76 2.57
N ILE A 323 9.48 -2.68 3.17
CA ILE A 323 8.21 -2.35 3.81
C ILE A 323 8.53 -1.65 5.12
N LEU A 324 8.10 -0.40 5.23
CA LEU A 324 8.20 0.40 6.44
C LEU A 324 6.77 0.77 6.85
N PRO A 325 6.26 0.22 7.96
CA PRO A 325 4.96 0.57 8.50
C PRO A 325 4.80 2.09 8.66
N GLY A 326 3.67 2.63 8.17
CA GLY A 326 3.32 4.02 8.35
C GLY A 326 4.05 5.00 7.42
N LYS A 327 4.35 6.20 7.94
CA LYS A 327 4.88 7.35 7.17
C LYS A 327 6.41 7.31 7.07
N PRO A 328 6.99 7.28 5.87
CA PRO A 328 8.12 8.14 5.57
C PRO A 328 7.53 9.44 5.02
N ASN A 329 7.42 10.47 5.86
CA ASN A 329 6.81 11.75 5.49
C ASN A 329 7.66 12.59 4.52
N SER A 330 8.85 12.10 4.15
CA SER A 330 9.71 12.60 3.08
C SER A 330 10.86 11.61 2.85
N GLY A 331 11.44 11.57 1.64
CA GLY A 331 12.66 10.81 1.33
C GLY A 331 12.51 9.28 1.17
N GLY A 332 11.29 8.75 1.21
CA GLY A 332 11.02 7.32 1.02
C GLY A 332 11.16 6.86 -0.44
N GLN A 333 11.51 5.57 -0.63
CA GLN A 333 11.80 4.95 -1.93
C GLN A 333 10.59 4.60 -2.81
N ARG A 334 9.39 5.05 -2.42
CA ARG A 334 8.15 4.80 -3.18
C ARG A 334 7.45 6.12 -3.46
N HIS A 335 7.08 6.32 -4.72
CA HIS A 335 6.48 7.54 -5.22
C HIS A 335 5.16 7.25 -5.91
N LYS A 336 4.23 8.20 -5.85
CA LYS A 336 2.96 8.17 -6.57
C LYS A 336 2.82 9.41 -7.44
N PHE A 337 2.44 9.19 -8.67
CA PHE A 337 1.92 10.21 -9.56
C PHE A 337 0.42 10.00 -9.71
N LYS A 338 -0.37 11.08 -9.73
CA LYS A 338 -1.82 11.03 -10.01
C LYS A 338 -2.12 11.85 -11.26
N PHE A 339 -3.00 11.36 -12.12
CA PHE A 339 -3.50 12.06 -13.30
C PHE A 339 -4.55 13.11 -12.91
N THR A 340 -4.15 14.12 -12.13
CA THR A 340 -5.06 15.20 -11.72
C THR A 340 -5.40 16.11 -12.89
N LYS A 341 -6.62 16.62 -12.86
CA LYS A 341 -7.16 17.62 -13.78
C LYS A 341 -7.29 18.96 -13.07
N GLU A 342 -7.42 20.03 -13.84
CA GLU A 342 -7.71 21.37 -13.32
C GLU A 342 -8.90 21.95 -14.09
N LEU A 343 -9.80 22.62 -13.37
CA LEU A 343 -10.87 23.40 -13.97
C LEU A 343 -10.99 24.74 -13.26
N ASP A 344 -11.60 25.70 -13.94
CA ASP A 344 -12.00 26.95 -13.33
C ASP A 344 -13.49 26.86 -12.96
N CYS A 345 -13.80 27.17 -11.70
CA CYS A 345 -15.15 27.13 -11.16
C CYS A 345 -15.45 28.39 -10.35
N VAL A 346 -16.73 28.73 -10.28
CA VAL A 346 -17.23 29.67 -9.28
C VAL A 346 -17.11 29.01 -7.90
N VAL A 347 -16.66 29.76 -6.90
CA VAL A 347 -16.52 29.25 -5.53
C VAL A 347 -17.34 30.06 -4.56
N ARG A 348 -17.89 29.38 -3.55
CA ARG A 348 -18.58 29.99 -2.41
C ARG A 348 -18.08 29.46 -1.09
N THR A 349 -18.16 30.23 -0.01
CA THR A 349 -17.81 29.73 1.32
C THR A 349 -18.87 28.77 1.87
N THR A 350 -18.45 27.87 2.75
CA THR A 350 -19.35 27.01 3.52
C THR A 350 -19.11 27.18 5.02
N GLU A 351 -20.10 26.83 5.83
CA GLU A 351 -20.00 26.89 7.30
C GLU A 351 -18.85 26.06 7.88
N ARG A 352 -18.37 25.05 7.13
CA ARG A 352 -17.26 24.16 7.54
C ARG A 352 -15.88 24.66 7.07
N ARG A 353 -15.74 25.94 6.76
CA ARG A 353 -14.48 26.57 6.32
C ARG A 353 -13.87 25.93 5.07
N SER A 354 -14.72 25.51 4.15
CA SER A 354 -14.34 25.00 2.83
C SER A 354 -14.97 25.85 1.72
N PHE A 355 -14.61 25.57 0.47
CA PHE A 355 -15.28 26.14 -0.69
C PHE A 355 -16.26 25.14 -1.31
N GLU A 356 -17.46 25.57 -1.65
CA GLU A 356 -18.33 24.86 -2.58
C GLU A 356 -18.07 25.37 -3.99
N CYS A 357 -17.87 24.44 -4.92
CA CYS A 357 -17.49 24.72 -6.30
C CYS A 357 -18.67 24.55 -7.24
N PHE A 358 -18.81 25.46 -8.21
CA PHE A 358 -19.91 25.50 -9.15
C PHE A 358 -19.45 25.74 -10.58
N VAL A 359 -20.19 25.18 -11.53
CA VAL A 359 -20.04 25.42 -12.98
C VAL A 359 -21.40 25.70 -13.60
N TYR A 360 -21.41 26.41 -14.71
CA TYR A 360 -22.59 26.63 -15.53
C TYR A 360 -22.87 25.39 -16.39
N HIS A 361 -24.05 24.81 -16.20
CA HIS A 361 -24.61 23.75 -17.03
C HIS A 361 -25.95 24.26 -17.57
N GLU A 362 -26.08 24.36 -18.89
CA GLU A 362 -27.31 24.88 -19.55
C GLU A 362 -27.75 26.26 -19.01
N GLY A 363 -26.79 27.15 -18.77
CA GLY A 363 -27.04 28.50 -18.23
C GLY A 363 -27.40 28.54 -16.74
N ARG A 364 -27.42 27.40 -16.05
CA ARG A 364 -27.67 27.31 -14.60
C ARG A 364 -26.39 27.00 -13.85
N LEU A 365 -26.19 27.68 -12.74
CA LEU A 365 -25.07 27.41 -11.84
C LEU A 365 -25.33 26.13 -11.04
N THR A 366 -24.54 25.10 -11.30
CA THR A 366 -24.68 23.76 -10.71
C THR A 366 -23.49 23.43 -9.83
N ALA A 367 -23.75 22.95 -8.62
CA ALA A 367 -22.70 22.55 -7.69
C ALA A 367 -22.01 21.27 -8.14
N ILE A 368 -20.68 21.29 -8.16
CA ILE A 368 -19.82 20.15 -8.54
C ILE A 368 -18.96 19.65 -7.36
N GLY A 369 -19.33 20.03 -6.13
CA GLY A 369 -18.78 19.47 -4.90
C GLY A 369 -17.98 20.45 -4.05
N LEU A 370 -17.45 19.94 -2.95
CA LEU A 370 -16.70 20.71 -1.97
C LEU A 370 -15.20 20.63 -2.26
N CYS A 371 -14.48 21.68 -1.89
CA CYS A 371 -13.04 21.80 -1.93
C CYS A 371 -12.54 22.36 -0.59
N ALA A 372 -12.01 21.47 0.25
CA ALA A 372 -11.43 21.84 1.55
C ALA A 372 -9.89 21.88 1.51
N SER A 373 -9.26 21.01 0.72
CA SER A 373 -7.81 20.93 0.65
C SER A 373 -7.25 22.17 -0.05
N GLY A 374 -6.15 22.73 0.47
CA GLY A 374 -5.54 23.95 -0.07
C GLY A 374 -6.26 25.25 0.29
N VAL A 375 -7.42 25.19 0.96
CA VAL A 375 -8.10 26.38 1.51
C VAL A 375 -7.46 26.71 2.85
N THR A 376 -6.83 27.88 2.91
CA THR A 376 -6.29 28.42 4.15
C THR A 376 -7.29 29.38 4.79
N GLU A 377 -7.15 29.63 6.08
CA GLU A 377 -8.00 30.58 6.80
C GLU A 377 -8.01 31.98 6.14
N PRO A 378 -6.87 32.57 5.72
CA PRO A 378 -6.88 33.83 4.97
C PRO A 378 -7.66 33.78 3.65
N LEU A 379 -7.53 32.69 2.88
CA LEU A 379 -8.26 32.53 1.62
C LEU A 379 -9.77 32.42 1.86
N TYR A 380 -10.16 31.74 2.93
CA TYR A 380 -11.56 31.60 3.31
C TYR A 380 -12.19 32.96 3.63
N TYR A 381 -11.52 33.78 4.45
CA TYR A 381 -12.03 35.09 4.82
C TYR A 381 -11.99 36.10 3.65
N ASP A 382 -11.01 36.05 2.74
CA ASP A 382 -11.01 36.85 1.50
C ASP A 382 -12.27 36.56 0.64
N LEU A 383 -12.62 35.28 0.48
CA LEU A 383 -13.83 34.91 -0.24
C LEU A 383 -15.09 35.36 0.50
N LEU A 384 -15.15 35.14 1.82
CA LEU A 384 -16.31 35.52 2.64
C LEU A 384 -16.60 37.03 2.55
N GLU A 385 -15.57 37.87 2.61
CA GLU A 385 -15.71 39.32 2.45
C GLU A 385 -16.18 39.70 1.05
N SER A 386 -15.66 39.04 0.02
CA SER A 386 -16.08 39.24 -1.37
C SER A 386 -17.56 38.89 -1.56
N GLU A 387 -18.02 37.77 -0.99
CA GLU A 387 -19.43 37.38 -0.98
C GLU A 387 -20.30 38.38 -0.22
N GLY A 388 -19.81 38.92 0.90
CA GLY A 388 -20.48 39.99 1.64
C GLY A 388 -20.66 41.29 0.84
N ARG A 389 -19.81 41.53 -0.17
CA ARG A 389 -19.94 42.62 -1.16
C ARG A 389 -20.79 42.24 -2.38
N GLY A 390 -21.31 41.01 -2.44
CA GLY A 390 -22.04 40.48 -3.59
C GLY A 390 -21.15 40.11 -4.78
N GLU A 391 -19.84 40.01 -4.59
CA GLU A 391 -18.89 39.65 -5.63
C GLU A 391 -18.86 38.13 -5.84
N VAL A 392 -18.87 37.71 -7.11
CA VAL A 392 -18.68 36.30 -7.49
C VAL A 392 -17.23 36.09 -7.86
N ARG A 393 -16.58 35.10 -7.22
CA ARG A 393 -15.16 34.80 -7.46
C ARG A 393 -15.03 33.48 -8.22
N VAL A 394 -14.11 33.47 -9.18
CA VAL A 394 -13.66 32.27 -9.88
C VAL A 394 -12.36 31.78 -9.26
N ALA A 395 -12.19 30.46 -9.20
CA ALA A 395 -10.95 29.82 -8.76
C ALA A 395 -10.59 28.64 -9.66
N THR A 396 -9.29 28.43 -9.83
CA THR A 396 -8.76 27.18 -10.37
C THR A 396 -8.73 26.14 -9.24
N VAL A 397 -9.35 25.00 -9.49
CA VAL A 397 -9.37 23.85 -8.60
C VAL A 397 -8.75 22.65 -9.32
N ARG A 398 -7.82 21.99 -8.64
CA ARG A 398 -7.27 20.71 -9.06
C ARG A 398 -8.11 19.60 -8.48
N TYR A 399 -8.41 18.58 -9.26
CA TYR A 399 -9.21 17.44 -8.82
C TYR A 399 -8.66 16.16 -9.44
N LEU A 400 -9.03 15.01 -8.87
CA LEU A 400 -8.60 13.74 -9.43
C LEU A 400 -9.43 13.37 -10.66
N TYR A 401 -10.75 13.42 -10.54
CA TYR A 401 -11.70 13.24 -11.65
C TYR A 401 -13.13 13.65 -11.31
N GLY A 402 -13.99 13.75 -12.33
CA GLY A 402 -15.45 13.84 -12.20
C GLY A 402 -16.09 12.46 -12.00
N THR A 403 -17.07 12.35 -11.11
CA THR A 403 -17.79 11.09 -10.80
C THR A 403 -18.86 10.71 -11.83
N GLY A 404 -19.10 11.57 -12.82
CA GLY A 404 -20.14 11.43 -13.84
C GLY A 404 -20.38 12.76 -14.54
N ALA A 405 -21.28 12.78 -15.52
CA ALA A 405 -21.70 14.03 -16.16
C ALA A 405 -22.42 14.93 -15.15
N VAL A 406 -22.29 16.25 -15.31
CA VAL A 406 -22.97 17.22 -14.42
C VAL A 406 -24.49 17.07 -14.49
N SER A 407 -25.04 16.70 -15.65
CA SER A 407 -26.46 16.37 -15.85
C SER A 407 -26.96 15.26 -14.92
N ASP A 408 -26.06 14.35 -14.55
CA ASP A 408 -26.36 13.16 -13.74
C ASP A 408 -25.95 13.35 -12.27
N GLY A 409 -25.67 14.60 -11.86
CA GLY A 409 -25.20 14.93 -10.52
C GLY A 409 -23.71 14.63 -10.29
N GLY A 410 -22.92 14.59 -11.37
CA GLY A 410 -21.47 14.42 -11.33
C GLY A 410 -20.75 15.49 -10.49
N LYS A 411 -19.77 15.06 -9.70
CA LYS A 411 -18.99 15.90 -8.79
C LYS A 411 -17.50 15.68 -8.99
N MET A 412 -16.69 16.64 -8.57
CA MET A 412 -15.26 16.47 -8.43
C MET A 412 -14.92 15.52 -7.29
N TYR A 413 -13.96 14.64 -7.52
CA TYR A 413 -13.40 13.75 -6.52
C TYR A 413 -11.98 14.21 -6.12
N GLN A 414 -11.72 14.23 -4.80
CA GLN A 414 -10.44 14.67 -4.20
C GLN A 414 -9.92 16.01 -4.75
N SER A 415 -10.74 17.06 -4.63
CA SER A 415 -10.41 18.42 -5.06
C SER A 415 -9.45 19.14 -4.10
N THR A 416 -8.66 20.08 -4.65
CA THR A 416 -7.70 20.94 -3.95
C THR A 416 -7.71 22.32 -4.60
N PHE A 417 -7.84 23.36 -3.79
CA PHE A 417 -7.80 24.75 -4.24
C PHE A 417 -6.38 25.10 -4.71
N ILE A 418 -6.27 25.75 -5.87
CA ILE A 418 -4.99 26.21 -6.41
C ILE A 418 -4.85 27.72 -6.25
N ARG A 419 -5.79 28.49 -6.82
CA ARG A 419 -5.76 29.97 -6.78
C ARG A 419 -7.08 30.58 -7.21
N PHE A 420 -7.32 31.82 -6.80
CA PHE A 420 -8.35 32.65 -7.42
C PHE A 420 -7.95 33.10 -8.83
N ARG A 421 -8.96 33.39 -9.66
CA ARG A 421 -8.83 33.86 -11.03
C ARG A 421 -9.59 35.16 -11.19
N SER A 422 -8.87 36.28 -11.14
CA SER A 422 -9.43 37.60 -11.43
C SER A 422 -9.56 37.89 -12.93
N ASP A 423 -8.91 37.07 -13.76
CA ASP A 423 -8.89 37.16 -15.21
C ASP A 423 -10.06 36.46 -15.91
N LYS A 424 -10.89 35.72 -15.18
CA LYS A 424 -12.01 34.94 -15.71
C LYS A 424 -13.34 35.38 -15.18
N LYS A 425 -14.35 35.36 -16.05
CA LYS A 425 -15.74 35.61 -15.70
C LYS A 425 -16.41 34.31 -15.23
N PRO A 426 -17.41 34.41 -14.34
CA PRO A 426 -18.18 33.25 -13.88
C PRO A 426 -18.76 32.41 -15.03
N GLU A 427 -19.27 33.04 -16.09
CA GLU A 427 -19.96 32.37 -17.20
C GLU A 427 -19.03 31.49 -18.05
N GLU A 428 -17.71 31.72 -17.97
CA GLU A 428 -16.70 30.89 -18.62
C GLU A 428 -16.48 29.56 -17.89
N CYS A 429 -16.99 29.43 -16.66
CA CYS A 429 -16.85 28.23 -15.85
C CYS A 429 -17.92 27.21 -16.25
N THR A 430 -17.80 26.53 -17.39
CA THR A 430 -18.82 25.60 -17.90
C THR A 430 -18.63 24.14 -17.46
N SER A 431 -19.70 23.34 -17.53
CA SER A 431 -19.70 21.92 -17.18
C SER A 431 -18.75 21.06 -18.02
N ASP A 432 -18.42 21.49 -19.23
CA ASP A 432 -17.56 20.75 -20.17
C ASP A 432 -16.11 20.66 -19.68
N GLN A 433 -15.73 21.49 -18.69
CA GLN A 433 -14.43 21.42 -18.03
C GLN A 433 -14.30 20.24 -17.05
N LEU A 434 -15.42 19.61 -16.64
CA LEU A 434 -15.40 18.49 -15.71
C LEU A 434 -15.09 17.18 -16.44
N GLU A 435 -13.85 16.74 -16.32
CA GLU A 435 -13.39 15.49 -16.95
C GLU A 435 -13.70 14.28 -16.07
N VAL A 436 -14.53 13.38 -16.58
CA VAL A 436 -14.88 12.11 -15.93
C VAL A 436 -13.80 11.05 -16.17
N THR A 437 -13.59 10.17 -15.21
CA THR A 437 -12.58 9.10 -15.26
C THR A 437 -13.24 7.74 -15.14
N ASN A 438 -12.69 6.76 -15.86
CA ASN A 438 -13.19 5.41 -15.85
C ASN A 438 -12.54 4.60 -14.71
N ARG A 439 -13.34 4.03 -13.81
CA ARG A 439 -12.82 3.24 -12.68
C ARG A 439 -12.57 1.76 -13.03
N SER A 440 -13.04 1.25 -14.18
CA SER A 440 -12.83 -0.16 -14.58
C SER A 440 -11.49 -0.43 -15.27
N VAL A 441 -10.66 0.59 -15.44
CA VAL A 441 -9.34 0.58 -16.11
C VAL A 441 -8.42 -0.57 -15.71
N LEU A 442 -8.36 -0.85 -14.41
CA LEU A 442 -7.46 -1.90 -13.91
C LEU A 442 -7.84 -3.28 -14.43
N GLU A 443 -9.11 -3.49 -14.79
CA GLU A 443 -9.55 -4.76 -15.36
C GLU A 443 -8.93 -5.03 -16.73
N GLU A 444 -8.82 -3.99 -17.57
CA GLU A 444 -8.31 -4.12 -18.94
C GLU A 444 -6.79 -4.33 -18.92
N ILE A 445 -6.10 -3.46 -18.16
CA ILE A 445 -4.64 -3.49 -18.02
C ILE A 445 -4.13 -4.83 -17.46
N VAL A 446 -4.82 -5.39 -16.44
CA VAL A 446 -4.41 -6.67 -15.85
C VAL A 446 -4.69 -7.85 -16.78
N VAL A 447 -5.74 -7.78 -17.60
CA VAL A 447 -6.08 -8.84 -18.55
C VAL A 447 -5.02 -8.94 -19.65
N ASP A 448 -4.57 -7.82 -20.20
CA ASP A 448 -3.54 -7.81 -21.25
C ASP A 448 -2.18 -8.30 -20.73
N ASP A 449 -1.85 -8.03 -19.47
CA ASP A 449 -0.62 -8.53 -18.83
C ASP A 449 -0.70 -10.01 -18.44
N LEU A 450 -1.90 -10.60 -18.35
CA LEU A 450 -2.09 -12.05 -18.14
C LEU A 450 -2.02 -12.86 -19.45
N ALA A 451 -2.02 -12.20 -20.61
CA ALA A 451 -1.94 -12.87 -21.92
C ALA A 451 -0.50 -13.12 -22.40
N ALA A 452 0.49 -12.41 -21.85
CA ALA A 452 1.92 -12.71 -22.00
C ALA A 452 2.40 -13.75 -20.98
#